data_AF-A0A956ZH76-F1
#
_entry.id   AF-A0A956ZH76-F1
#
_cell.length_a   1.000
_cell.length_b   1.000
_cell.length_c   1.000
_cell.angle_alpha   90.00
_cell.angle_beta   90.00
_cell.angle_gamma   90.00
#
_symmetry.space_group_name_H-M   'P 1'
#
loop_
_entity.id
_entity.type
_entity.pdbx_description
1 polymer ?
#
loop_
_entity_poly.entity_id
_entity_poly.type
_entity_poly.pdbx_seq_one_letter_code
_entity_poly.pdbx_strand_id
1 'polypeptide(L)'
;IVPGHGPVCDAAVLDTIEGYLRFVLREAERGLAAGVPPLALARDLDLGEFAGLTDPERIVGNLHRAYHELRGNPPGSAMDAVAALEEMVEYNGGEPLRCLA
;
A
#
# COMPACT_ATOMS: atom_id res chain seq x y z
N ILE A 1 -0.54 19.19 12.19
CA ILE A 1 -1.62 18.28 11.74
C ILE A 1 -1.93 17.31 12.87
N VAL A 2 -3.21 17.13 13.18
CA VAL A 2 -3.67 16.11 14.14
C VAL A 2 -4.23 14.95 13.31
N PRO A 3 -3.48 13.85 13.13
CA PRO A 3 -3.95 12.71 12.35
C PRO A 3 -5.01 11.92 13.13
N GLY A 4 -5.76 11.06 12.43
CA GLY A 4 -6.68 10.13 13.08
C GLY A 4 -5.99 9.08 13.94
N HIS A 5 -4.75 8.71 13.59
CA HIS A 5 -3.87 7.78 14.34
C HIS A 5 -2.44 8.30 14.36
N GLY A 6 -1.69 7.98 15.42
CA GLY A 6 -0.31 8.42 15.60
C GLY A 6 -0.16 9.81 16.23
N PRO A 7 1.08 10.30 16.43
CA PRO A 7 1.34 11.55 17.12
C PRO A 7 0.97 12.78 16.27
N VAL A 8 0.76 13.91 16.93
CA VAL A 8 0.66 15.22 16.26
C VAL A 8 1.95 15.51 15.50
N CYS A 9 1.82 15.91 14.25
CA CYS A 9 2.94 16.17 13.33
C CYS A 9 2.85 17.55 12.70
N ASP A 10 3.89 17.98 11.99
CA ASP A 10 3.86 19.22 11.20
C ASP A 10 3.21 18.99 9.82
N ALA A 11 3.28 19.99 8.94
CA ALA A 11 2.71 19.90 7.60
C ALA A 11 3.57 19.09 6.61
N ALA A 12 4.85 18.83 6.90
CA ALA A 12 5.75 18.12 6.00
C ALA A 12 5.32 16.65 5.79
N VAL A 13 4.52 16.10 6.71
CA VAL A 13 3.90 14.78 6.53
C VAL A 13 3.07 14.68 5.25
N LEU A 14 2.49 15.79 4.77
CA LEU A 14 1.71 15.79 3.53
C LEU A 14 2.58 15.46 2.32
N ASP A 15 3.80 16.00 2.28
CA ASP A 15 4.77 15.71 1.23
C ASP A 15 5.22 14.24 1.29
N THR A 16 5.45 13.71 2.50
CA THR A 16 5.77 12.28 2.68
C THR A 16 4.66 11.38 2.16
N ILE A 17 3.39 11.67 2.52
CA ILE A 17 2.25 10.85 2.10
C ILE A 17 1.99 10.99 0.60
N GLU A 18 2.07 12.19 0.03
CA GLU A 18 1.99 12.38 -1.42
C GLU A 18 3.07 11.58 -2.15
N GLY A 19 4.32 11.66 -1.66
CA GLY A 19 5.45 10.90 -2.19
C GLY A 19 5.20 9.40 -2.16
N TYR A 20 4.71 8.87 -1.04
CA TYR A 20 4.36 7.46 -0.89
C TYR A 20 3.24 7.04 -1.86
N LEU A 21 2.16 7.81 -1.97
CA LEU A 21 1.07 7.50 -2.89
C LEU A 21 1.52 7.52 -4.36
N ARG A 22 2.38 8.47 -4.74
CA ARG A 22 3.00 8.51 -6.08
C ARG A 22 3.92 7.31 -6.31
N PHE A 23 4.69 6.90 -5.30
CA PHE A 23 5.51 5.69 -5.35
C PHE A 23 4.64 4.46 -5.62
N VAL A 24 3.57 4.26 -4.85
CA VAL A 24 2.63 3.14 -5.03
C VAL A 24 2.07 3.12 -6.44
N LEU A 25 1.56 4.24 -6.95
CA LEU A 25 0.99 4.32 -8.29
C LEU A 25 2.01 3.97 -9.38
N ARG A 26 3.22 4.53 -9.30
CA ARG A 26 4.29 4.25 -10.27
C ARG A 26 4.68 2.77 -10.27
N GLU A 27 4.88 2.18 -9.11
CA GLU A 27 5.25 0.76 -9.03
C GLU A 27 4.09 -0.14 -9.46
N ALA A 28 2.85 0.25 -9.16
CA ALA A 28 1.66 -0.47 -9.61
C ALA A 28 1.51 -0.47 -11.14
N GLU A 29 1.73 0.67 -11.80
CA GLU A 29 1.73 0.76 -13.26
C GLU A 29 2.80 -0.16 -13.88
N ARG A 30 4.01 -0.14 -13.33
CA ARG A 30 5.12 -1.00 -13.80
C ARG A 30 4.81 -2.48 -13.63
N GLY A 31 4.35 -2.88 -12.44
CA GLY A 31 4.03 -4.28 -12.15
C GLY A 31 2.85 -4.78 -12.97
N LEU A 32 1.81 -3.96 -13.15
CA LEU A 32 0.64 -4.32 -13.96
C LEU A 32 1.03 -4.51 -15.42
N ALA A 33 1.85 -3.60 -15.98
CA ALA A 33 2.37 -3.73 -17.34
C ALA A 33 3.24 -4.98 -17.53
N ALA A 34 3.96 -5.40 -16.48
CA ALA A 34 4.76 -6.62 -16.45
C ALA A 34 3.95 -7.89 -16.12
N GLY A 35 2.66 -7.78 -15.79
CA GLY A 35 1.82 -8.91 -15.39
C GLY A 35 2.19 -9.53 -14.03
N VAL A 36 2.90 -8.80 -13.18
CA VAL A 36 3.35 -9.26 -11.86
C VAL A 36 2.21 -9.10 -10.84
N PRO A 37 1.83 -10.12 -10.06
CA PRO A 37 0.81 -9.98 -9.01
C PRO A 37 1.22 -9.03 -7.88
N PRO A 38 0.26 -8.37 -7.18
CA PRO A 38 0.55 -7.40 -6.11
C PRO A 38 1.49 -7.90 -5.01
N LEU A 39 1.26 -9.09 -4.43
CA LEU A 39 2.13 -9.66 -3.40
C LEU A 39 3.56 -9.92 -3.90
N ALA A 40 3.69 -10.44 -5.11
CA ALA A 40 5.01 -10.69 -5.71
C ALA A 40 5.75 -9.37 -5.93
N LEU A 41 5.08 -8.36 -6.47
CA LEU A 41 5.63 -7.03 -6.64
C LEU A 41 6.07 -6.46 -5.28
N ALA A 42 5.20 -6.49 -4.26
CA ALA A 42 5.51 -5.99 -2.92
C ALA A 42 6.76 -6.61 -2.31
N ARG A 43 7.02 -7.91 -2.54
CA ARG A 43 8.21 -8.63 -2.05
C ARG A 43 9.49 -8.18 -2.72
N ASP A 44 9.41 -7.77 -3.98
CA ASP A 44 10.56 -7.32 -4.77
C ASP A 44 10.80 -5.80 -4.66
N LEU A 45 9.87 -5.05 -4.06
CA LEU A 45 9.99 -3.60 -3.91
C LEU A 45 11.02 -3.20 -2.86
N ASP A 46 11.92 -2.30 -3.25
CA ASP A 46 12.67 -1.48 -2.31
C ASP A 46 11.82 -0.28 -1.91
N LEU A 47 11.35 -0.27 -0.66
CA LEU A 47 10.55 0.83 -0.11
C LEU A 47 11.38 2.10 0.11
N GLY A 48 12.71 2.02 0.12
CA GLY A 48 13.60 3.16 0.27
C GLY A 48 13.25 4.02 1.48
N GLU A 49 13.01 5.31 1.25
CA GLU A 49 12.64 6.28 2.29
C GLU A 49 11.31 5.95 3.00
N PHE A 50 10.43 5.16 2.38
CA PHE A 50 9.14 4.76 2.96
C PHE A 50 9.23 3.52 3.86
N ALA A 51 10.39 2.86 3.93
CA ALA A 51 10.60 1.69 4.79
C ALA A 51 10.42 1.99 6.28
N GLY A 52 10.53 3.27 6.68
CA GLY A 52 10.30 3.72 8.06
C GLY A 52 8.84 4.00 8.40
N LEU A 53 7.91 3.91 7.44
CA LEU A 53 6.48 4.03 7.72
C LEU A 53 5.98 2.81 8.51
N THR A 54 4.94 3.02 9.31
CA THR A 54 4.30 1.94 10.06
C THR A 54 3.52 1.00 9.15
N ASP A 55 3.31 -0.23 9.59
CA ASP A 55 2.50 -1.24 8.91
C ASP A 55 2.95 -1.47 7.45
N PRO A 56 4.20 -1.91 7.23
CA PRO A 56 4.76 -2.05 5.88
C PRO A 56 3.93 -2.98 4.99
N GLU A 57 3.19 -3.92 5.58
CA GLU A 57 2.31 -4.83 4.85
C GLU A 57 1.17 -4.13 4.11
N ARG A 58 0.84 -2.88 4.47
CA ARG A 58 -0.14 -2.04 3.76
C ARG A 58 0.21 -1.81 2.30
N ILE A 59 1.48 -1.95 1.91
CA ILE A 59 1.89 -1.86 0.50
C ILE A 59 1.12 -2.86 -0.38
N VAL A 60 0.86 -4.07 0.10
CA VAL A 60 0.14 -5.10 -0.66
C VAL A 60 -1.30 -4.65 -0.93
N GLY A 61 -2.02 -4.20 0.09
CA GLY A 61 -3.39 -3.70 -0.05
C GLY A 61 -3.47 -2.48 -0.98
N ASN A 62 -2.49 -1.59 -0.89
CA ASN A 62 -2.40 -0.42 -1.76
C ASN A 62 -2.15 -0.82 -3.22
N LEU A 63 -1.31 -1.81 -3.49
CA LEU A 63 -1.07 -2.34 -4.83
C LEU A 63 -2.32 -3.04 -5.40
N HIS A 64 -3.07 -3.80 -4.60
CA HIS A 64 -4.36 -4.37 -5.01
C HIS A 64 -5.34 -3.29 -5.45
N ARG A 65 -5.50 -2.24 -4.63
CA ARG A 65 -6.35 -1.10 -4.94
C ARG A 65 -5.89 -0.39 -6.23
N ALA A 66 -4.60 -0.12 -6.36
CA ALA A 66 -4.04 0.50 -7.56
C ALA A 66 -4.27 -0.35 -8.81
N TYR A 67 -4.04 -1.66 -8.76
CA TYR A 67 -4.29 -2.58 -9.88
C TYR A 67 -5.77 -2.61 -10.27
N HIS A 68 -6.66 -2.60 -9.29
CA HIS A 68 -8.10 -2.58 -9.53
C HIS A 68 -8.51 -1.33 -10.31
N GLU A 69 -8.03 -0.16 -9.90
CA GLU A 69 -8.34 1.12 -10.56
C GLU A 69 -7.65 1.27 -11.91
N LEU A 70 -6.39 0.85 -12.04
CA LEU A 70 -5.63 0.87 -13.31
C LEU A 70 -6.25 -0.03 -14.40
N ARG A 71 -7.03 -1.04 -14.00
CA ARG A 71 -7.83 -1.86 -14.94
C ARG A 71 -9.12 -1.17 -15.40
N GLY A 72 -9.35 0.08 -15.01
CA GLY A 72 -10.50 0.88 -15.41
C GLY A 72 -11.70 0.77 -14.47
N ASN A 73 -11.56 0.10 -13.31
CA ASN A 73 -12.64 0.08 -12.34
C ASN A 73 -12.74 1.42 -11.60
N PRO A 74 -13.94 1.91 -11.26
CA PRO A 74 -14.09 3.18 -10.56
C PRO A 74 -13.40 3.19 -9.18
N PRO A 75 -12.90 4.36 -8.73
CA PRO A 75 -12.41 4.52 -7.37
C PRO A 75 -13.46 4.12 -6.33
N GLY A 76 -13.02 3.39 -5.29
CA GLY A 76 -13.92 2.90 -4.23
C GLY A 76 -14.88 1.78 -4.62
N SER A 77 -14.85 1.30 -5.88
CA SER A 77 -15.62 0.11 -6.27
C SER A 77 -15.15 -1.12 -5.50
N ALA A 78 -16.08 -2.07 -5.34
CA ALA A 78 -15.82 -3.34 -4.66
C ALA A 78 -14.68 -4.09 -5.35
N MET A 79 -13.76 -4.59 -4.54
CA MET A 79 -12.66 -5.48 -4.92
C MET A 79 -12.64 -6.64 -3.94
N ASP A 80 -11.87 -7.68 -4.25
CA ASP A 80 -11.66 -8.79 -3.31
C ASP A 80 -10.79 -8.35 -2.13
N ALA A 81 -11.44 -7.72 -1.14
CA ALA A 81 -10.79 -7.23 0.04
C ALA A 81 -10.26 -8.37 0.93
N VAL A 82 -10.88 -9.55 0.87
CA VAL A 82 -10.44 -10.73 1.64
C VAL A 82 -9.09 -11.20 1.09
N ALA A 83 -8.98 -11.41 -0.21
CA ALA A 83 -7.73 -11.81 -0.85
C ALA A 83 -6.60 -10.78 -0.58
N ALA A 84 -6.90 -9.49 -0.68
CA ALA A 84 -5.92 -8.44 -0.38
C ALA A 84 -5.43 -8.50 1.08
N LEU A 85 -6.33 -8.72 2.05
CA LEU A 85 -5.98 -8.82 3.47
C LEU A 85 -5.19 -10.11 3.78
N GLU A 86 -5.54 -11.23 3.16
CA GLU A 86 -4.80 -12.49 3.28
C GLU A 86 -3.36 -12.35 2.77
N GLU A 87 -3.17 -11.73 1.61
CA GLU A 87 -1.82 -11.48 1.08
C GLU A 87 -1.03 -10.47 1.93
N MET A 88 -1.69 -9.48 2.55
CA MET A 88 -1.03 -8.60 3.53
C MET A 88 -0.52 -9.39 4.74
N VAL A 89 -1.31 -10.33 5.27
CA VAL A 89 -0.87 -11.21 6.36
C VAL A 89 0.30 -12.09 5.90
N GLU A 90 0.25 -12.63 4.69
CA GLU A 90 1.34 -13.43 4.12
C GLU A 90 2.63 -12.61 3.98
N TYR A 91 2.52 -11.35 3.55
CA TYR A 91 3.65 -10.43 3.48
C TYR A 91 4.22 -10.11 4.87
N ASN A 92 3.36 -9.99 5.87
CA ASN A 92 3.72 -9.75 7.27
C ASN A 92 4.25 -11.00 8.01
N GLY A 93 4.75 -12.01 7.27
CA GLY A 93 5.28 -13.24 7.86
C GLY A 93 4.23 -14.12 8.53
N GLY A 94 2.95 -13.96 8.21
CA GLY A 94 1.83 -14.69 8.81
C GLY A 94 1.28 -14.05 10.10
N GLU A 95 1.86 -12.94 10.55
CA GLU A 95 1.37 -12.24 11.74
C GLU A 95 0.07 -11.47 11.46
N PRO A 96 -0.89 -11.47 12.40
CA PRO A 96 -2.12 -10.70 12.25
C PRO A 96 -1.85 -9.22 11.98
N LEU A 97 -2.67 -8.63 11.10
CA LEU A 97 -2.60 -7.20 10.82
C LEU A 97 -2.84 -6.41 12.10
N ARG A 98 -1.89 -5.54 12.45
CA ARG A 98 -2.03 -4.66 13.60
C ARG A 98 -2.68 -3.37 13.14
N CYS A 99 -3.78 -3.00 13.79
CA CYS A 99 -4.28 -1.63 13.76
C CYS A 99 -3.96 -1.05 15.13
N LEU A 100 -2.80 -0.42 15.25
CA LEU A 100 -2.47 0.36 16.44
C LEU A 100 -3.11 1.73 16.27
N ALA A 101 -4.20 1.94 17.02
CA ALA A 101 -4.88 3.23 17.07
C ALA A 101 -4.16 4.20 18.00
#